data_AF-A0A8T6WDV3-F1
#
_entry.id   AF-A0A8T6WDV3-F1
#
_cell.length_a   1.000
_cell.length_b   1.000
_cell.length_c   1.000
_cell.angle_alpha   90.00
_cell.angle_beta   90.00
_cell.angle_gamma   90.00
#
_symmetry.space_group_name_H-M   'P 1'
#
loop_
_entity.id
_entity.type
_entity.pdbx_description
1 polymer ?
#
loop_
_entity_poly.entity_id
_entity_poly.type
_entity_poly.pdbx_seq_one_letter_code
_entity_poly.pdbx_strand_id
1 'polypeptide(L)' 'SNEVVVLDCWAAWCGPCRMLTPIIEQLAKERSDVVFGKLNVDHNRQIPMKYGIMSIPTLLYFKNGQL' A
#
# COMPACT_ATOMS: atom_id res chain seq x y z
N SER A 1 16.70 -7.83 -4.90
CA SER A 1 15.49 -8.04 -4.09
C SER A 1 15.32 -6.82 -3.21
N ASN A 2 14.17 -6.16 -3.20
CA ASN A 2 13.96 -5.05 -2.28
C ASN A 2 13.72 -5.62 -0.88
N GLU A 3 14.49 -5.19 0.11
CA GLU A 3 14.43 -5.74 1.47
C GLU A 3 13.13 -5.35 2.18
N VAL A 4 12.65 -4.13 1.91
CA VAL A 4 11.43 -3.57 2.50
C VAL A 4 10.52 -3.01 1.41
N VAL A 5 9.24 -3.37 1.46
CA VAL A 5 8.21 -2.88 0.53
C VAL A 5 6.97 -2.44 1.33
N VAL A 6 6.37 -1.30 0.98
CA VAL A 6 5.11 -0.84 1.54
C VAL A 6 4.08 -0.67 0.42
N LEU A 7 2.90 -1.29 0.56
CA LEU A 7 1.79 -1.11 -0.38
C LEU A 7 0.66 -0.30 0.25
N ASP A 8 0.32 0.84 -0.37
CA ASP A 8 -0.88 1.63 -0.09
C ASP A 8 -2.10 1.02 -0.78
N CYS A 9 -2.98 0.40 0.01
CA CYS A 9 -4.22 -0.21 -0.47
C CYS A 9 -5.34 0.83 -0.43
N TRP A 10 -5.82 1.22 -1.61
CA TRP A 10 -6.69 2.38 -1.80
C TRP A 10 -7.79 2.13 -2.83
N ALA A 11 -8.73 3.06 -2.93
CA ALA A 11 -9.72 3.16 -4.01
C ALA A 11 -10.15 4.62 -4.22
N ALA A 12 -10.72 4.96 -5.38
CA ALA A 12 -11.12 6.33 -5.71
C ALA A 12 -12.25 6.87 -4.80
N TRP A 13 -13.11 5.97 -4.32
CA TRP A 13 -14.21 6.29 -3.41
C TRP A 13 -13.78 6.42 -1.94
N CYS A 14 -12.52 6.09 -1.61
CA CYS A 14 -12.00 6.14 -0.25
C CYS A 14 -11.62 7.57 0.16
N GLY A 15 -12.51 8.22 0.90
CA GLY A 15 -12.28 9.55 1.47
C GLY A 15 -10.97 9.66 2.29
N PRO A 16 -10.74 8.78 3.28
CA PRO A 16 -9.52 8.83 4.10
C PRO A 16 -8.23 8.56 3.31
N CYS A 17 -8.28 7.74 2.25
CA CYS A 17 -7.12 7.46 1.40
C CYS A 17 -6.56 8.74 0.76
N ARG A 18 -7.43 9.71 0.42
CA ARG A 18 -6.99 11.00 -0.14
C ARG A 18 -6.05 11.80 0.77
N MET A 19 -6.13 11.58 2.09
CA MET A 19 -5.21 12.20 3.05
C MET A 19 -3.93 11.39 3.25
N LEU A 20 -4.03 10.05 3.25
CA LEU A 20 -2.89 9.17 3.48
C LEU A 20 -1.96 9.08 2.27
N THR A 21 -2.52 8.92 1.06
CA THR A 21 -1.76 8.66 -0.16
C THR A 21 -0.67 9.72 -0.44
N PRO A 22 -0.92 11.04 -0.29
CA PRO A 22 0.14 12.05 -0.46
C PRO A 22 1.31 11.90 0.53
N ILE A 23 1.05 11.45 1.75
CA ILE A 23 2.08 11.21 2.77
C ILE A 23 2.97 10.04 2.33
N ILE A 24 2.36 8.97 1.81
CA ILE A 24 3.10 7.81 1.27
C ILE A 24 3.91 8.21 0.05
N GLU A 25 3.37 9.03 -0.86
CA GLU A 25 4.11 9.53 -2.02
C GLU A 25 5.29 10.43 -1.64
N GLN A 26 5.17 11.21 -0.55
CA GLN A 26 6.28 11.97 -0.02
C GLN A 26 7.38 11.06 0.54
N LEU A 27 7.01 10.07 1.37
CA LEU A 27 7.95 9.08 1.89
C LEU A 27 8.67 8.32 0.77
N ALA A 28 7.96 8.00 -0.32
CA ALA A 28 8.54 7.35 -1.49
C ALA A 28 9.63 8.19 -2.21
N LYS A 29 9.62 9.52 -2.04
CA LYS A 29 10.65 10.41 -2.57
C LYS A 29 11.84 10.55 -1.61
N GLU A 30 11.59 10.46 -0.30
CA GLU A 30 12.59 10.67 0.74
C GLU A 30 13.37 9.40 1.11
N ARG A 31 12.79 8.22 0.87
CA ARG A 31 13.31 6.93 1.30
C ARG A 31 13.71 6.09 0.09
N SER A 32 15.01 5.88 -0.08
CA SER A 32 15.57 5.00 -1.11
C SER A 32 15.74 3.55 -0.65
N ASP A 33 15.62 3.30 0.66
CA ASP A 33 15.76 1.99 1.30
C ASP A 33 14.45 1.20 1.39
N VAL A 34 13.32 1.82 1.00
CA VAL A 34 12.00 1.22 1.00
C VAL A 34 11.36 1.41 -0.37
N VAL A 35 10.77 0.36 -0.92
CA VAL A 35 9.97 0.47 -2.14
C VAL A 35 8.51 0.67 -1.80
N PHE A 36 7.91 1.74 -2.32
CA PHE A 36 6.51 2.05 -2.11
C PHE A 36 5.72 1.72 -3.37
N GLY A 37 4.59 1.03 -3.20
CA GLY A 37 3.67 0.70 -4.27
C GLY A 37 2.23 1.03 -3.89
N LYS A 38 1.36 1.01 -4.90
CA LYS A 38 -0.08 1.27 -4.73
C LYS A 38 -0.88 0.07 -5.21
N LEU A 39 -1.85 -0.34 -4.41
CA LEU A 39 -2.80 -1.40 -4.74
C LEU A 39 -4.21 -0.81 -4.77
N ASN A 40 -4.77 -0.65 -5.97
CA ASN A 40 -6.19 -0.33 -6.10
C ASN A 40 -7.02 -1.60 -5.86
N VAL A 41 -7.87 -1.59 -4.84
CA VAL A 41 -8.67 -2.78 -4.46
C VAL A 41 -9.82 -3.08 -5.43
N ASP A 42 -10.32 -2.08 -6.17
CA ASP A 42 -11.36 -2.29 -7.19
C ASP A 42 -10.82 -3.09 -8.38
N HIS A 43 -9.54 -2.90 -8.73
CA HIS A 43 -8.87 -3.60 -9.82
C HIS A 43 -8.30 -4.96 -9.43
N ASN A 44 -8.29 -5.29 -8.13
CA ASN A 44 -7.65 -6.51 -7.61
C ASN A 44 -8.57 -7.17 -6.60
N ARG A 45 -9.42 -8.12 -7.02
CA ARG A 45 -10.37 -8.79 -6.09
C ARG A 45 -9.71 -9.85 -5.19
N GLN A 46 -8.69 -10.54 -5.69
CA GLN A 46 -8.08 -11.67 -4.96
C GLN A 46 -7.02 -11.23 -3.95
N ILE A 47 -6.28 -10.15 -4.24
CA ILE A 47 -5.17 -9.68 -3.38
C ILE A 47 -5.67 -9.19 -2.00
N PRO A 48 -6.74 -8.38 -1.90
CA PRO A 48 -7.34 -8.00 -0.62
C PRO A 48 -7.73 -9.21 0.22
N MET A 49 -8.38 -10.21 -0.38
CA MET A 49 -8.74 -11.44 0.33
C MET A 49 -7.51 -12.21 0.82
N LYS A 50 -6.51 -12.37 -0.06
CA LYS A 50 -5.27 -13.10 0.27
C LYS A 50 -4.53 -12.49 1.47
N TYR A 51 -4.52 -11.18 1.59
CA TYR A 51 -3.82 -10.46 2.66
C TYR A 51 -4.75 -9.94 3.76
N GLY A 52 -6.02 -10.38 3.80
CA GLY A 52 -6.96 -10.01 4.86
C GLY A 52 -7.31 -8.52 4.93
N ILE A 53 -7.27 -7.80 3.80
CA ILE A 53 -7.64 -6.39 3.73
C ILE A 53 -9.18 -6.27 3.79
N MET A 54 -9.69 -5.94 4.98
CA MET A 54 -11.13 -5.81 5.24
C MET A 54 -11.65 -4.38 5.07
N SER A 55 -10.76 -3.39 5.13
CA SER A 55 -11.09 -1.98 4.98
C SER A 55 -9.92 -1.21 4.37
N ILE A 56 -10.22 -0.06 3.78
CA ILE A 56 -9.21 0.87 3.26
C ILE A 56 -9.34 2.24 3.94
N PRO A 57 -8.23 2.98 4.13
CA PRO A 57 -6.87 2.62 3.73
C PRO A 57 -6.26 1.49 4.58
N THR A 58 -5.42 0.67 3.95
CA THR A 58 -4.57 -0.32 4.64
C THR A 58 -3.16 -0.23 4.05
N LEU A 59 -2.13 -0.30 4.90
CA LEU A 59 -0.73 -0.40 4.47
C LEU A 59 -0.25 -1.83 4.69
N LEU A 60 0.21 -2.49 3.63
CA LEU A 60 0.90 -3.76 3.75
C LEU A 60 2.41 -3.49 3.81
N TYR A 61 3.07 -3.92 4.88
CA TYR A 61 4.52 -3.81 5.03
C TYR A 61 5.13 -5.18 4.81
N PHE A 62 5.99 -5.32 3.81
CA PHE A 62 6.74 -6.53 3.57
C PHE A 62 8.19 -6.33 3.95
N LYS A 63 8.75 -7.28 4.69
CA LYS A 63 10.20 -7.38 4.91
C LYS A 63 10.68 -8.75 4.45
N ASN A 64 11.71 -8.78 3.61
CA ASN A 64 12.23 -10.01 3.01
C ASN A 64 11.14 -10.86 2.31
N GLY A 65 10.15 -10.19 1.70
CA GLY A 65 9.03 -10.84 1.01
C GLY A 65 7.94 -11.41 1.92
N GLN A 66 8.03 -11.23 3.23
CA GLN A 66 7.02 -11.64 4.20
C GLN A 66 6.20 -10.43 4.65
N LEU A 67 4.87 -10.60 4.69
CA LEU A 67 3.94 -9.62 5.23
C LEU A 67 4.02 -9.57 6.75
#